data_AF-A0A962MNL5-F1
#
_entry.id   AF-A0A962MNL5-F1
#
_cell.length_a   1.000
_cell.length_b   1.000
_cell.length_c   1.000
_cell.angle_alpha   90.00
_cell.angle_beta   90.00
_cell.angle_gamma   90.00
#
_symmetry.space_group_name_H-M   'P 1'
#
loop_
_entity.id
_entity.type
_entity.pdbx_description
1 polymer ?
#
loop_
_entity_poly.entity_id
_entity_poly.type
_entity_poly.pdbx_seq_one_letter_code
_entity_poly.pdbx_strand_id
1 'polypeptide(L)'
;VIIVTGAYEQGNGMEGVELTSRAFGSVLPWFPYVLFAVVFLFAYSTLLSWAYYGVKAFTYLFGNTDFNEMLYKIIFCIFIVIGASAKLDNVILLTDSSVFMMAIPNLIGLYMLAPILKKDLKAYAEKLKAA
;
A
#
# COMPACT_ATOMS: atom_id res chain seq x y z
N VAL A 1 -3.91 -18.67 11.90
CA VAL A 1 -2.69 -19.28 12.46
C VAL A 1 -2.22 -18.53 13.70
N ILE A 2 -1.91 -17.23 13.62
CA ILE A 2 -1.47 -16.43 14.79
C ILE A 2 -2.35 -16.61 16.04
N ILE A 3 -3.68 -16.53 15.90
CA ILE A 3 -4.64 -16.74 17.01
C ILE A 3 -4.63 -18.21 17.48
N VAL A 4 -4.64 -19.15 16.54
CA VAL A 4 -4.72 -20.60 16.82
C VAL A 4 -3.49 -21.12 17.55
N THR A 5 -2.31 -20.58 17.25
CA THR A 5 -1.05 -20.98 17.87
C THR A 5 -0.74 -20.20 19.15
N GLY A 6 -1.61 -19.26 19.56
CA GLY A 6 -1.35 -18.38 20.70
C GLY A 6 -0.10 -17.49 20.53
N ALA A 7 0.37 -17.30 19.30
CA ALA A 7 1.65 -16.61 19.05
C ALA A 7 1.63 -15.14 19.50
N TYR A 8 0.44 -14.53 19.58
CA TYR A 8 0.24 -13.17 20.06
C TYR A 8 0.48 -13.00 21.58
N GLU A 9 0.40 -14.09 22.36
CA GLU A 9 0.59 -14.03 23.83
C GLU A 9 2.07 -14.06 24.22
N GLN A 10 2.94 -14.55 23.34
CA GLN A 10 4.39 -14.49 23.50
C GLN A 10 4.89 -13.09 23.14
N GLY A 11 4.59 -12.12 24.01
CA GLY A 11 4.85 -10.68 23.86
C GLY A 11 6.33 -10.25 23.87
N ASN A 12 7.17 -10.88 23.04
CA ASN A 12 8.60 -10.54 22.92
C ASN A 12 8.88 -9.34 22.00
N GLY A 13 7.90 -8.46 21.76
CA GLY A 13 8.04 -7.34 20.81
C GLY A 13 8.24 -7.78 19.36
N MET A 14 7.83 -9.01 19.01
CA MET A 14 7.85 -9.51 17.63
C MET A 14 6.66 -8.93 16.86
N GLU A 15 6.91 -8.28 15.73
CA GLU A 15 5.90 -7.58 14.95
C GLU A 15 5.82 -8.06 13.50
N GLY A 16 4.67 -7.82 12.87
CA GLY A 16 4.45 -8.03 11.44
C GLY A 16 4.77 -9.45 10.94
N VAL A 17 5.70 -9.52 9.98
CA VAL A 17 6.07 -10.76 9.29
C VAL A 17 6.81 -11.73 10.21
N GLU A 18 7.58 -11.22 11.19
CA GLU A 18 8.31 -12.05 12.14
C GLU A 18 7.35 -12.86 13.02
N LEU A 19 6.31 -12.20 13.54
CA LEU A 19 5.25 -12.85 14.32
C LEU A 19 4.53 -13.94 13.51
N THR A 20 4.24 -13.65 12.24
CA THR A 20 3.61 -14.59 11.32
C THR A 20 4.54 -15.79 11.05
N SER A 21 5.82 -15.55 10.80
CA SER A 21 6.83 -16.58 10.56
C SER A 21 6.97 -17.53 11.75
N ARG A 22 7.04 -17.00 12.97
CA ARG A 22 7.06 -17.78 14.22
C ARG A 22 5.80 -18.62 14.40
N ALA A 23 4.62 -18.03 14.17
CA ALA A 23 3.34 -18.72 14.29
C ALA A 23 3.22 -19.88 13.29
N PHE A 24 3.68 -19.69 12.06
CA PHE A 24 3.69 -20.79 11.08
C PHE A 24 4.79 -21.81 11.36
N GLY A 25 5.97 -21.38 11.80
CA GLY A 25 7.10 -22.26 12.13
C GLY A 25 6.83 -23.22 13.28
N SER A 26 5.95 -22.86 14.22
CA SER A 26 5.55 -23.75 15.33
C SER A 26 4.67 -24.92 14.89
N VAL A 27 3.98 -24.80 13.76
CA VAL A 27 3.10 -25.84 13.20
C VAL A 27 3.75 -26.55 12.01
N LEU A 28 4.46 -25.80 11.16
CA LEU A 28 5.10 -26.24 9.93
C LEU A 28 6.53 -25.66 9.82
N PRO A 29 7.57 -26.40 10.22
CA PRO A 29 8.95 -25.89 10.27
C PRO A 29 9.52 -25.39 8.93
N TRP A 30 9.01 -25.88 7.80
CA TRP A 30 9.46 -25.51 6.45
C TRP A 30 8.71 -24.30 5.85
N PHE A 31 7.57 -23.91 6.46
CA PHE A 31 6.73 -22.84 5.93
C PHE A 31 7.38 -21.44 5.94
N PRO A 32 8.27 -21.07 6.89
CA PRO A 32 8.96 -19.79 6.88
C PRO A 32 9.68 -19.45 5.57
N TYR A 33 10.25 -20.45 4.87
CA TYR A 33 10.90 -20.23 3.57
C TYR A 33 9.91 -19.86 2.46
N VAL A 34 8.73 -20.50 2.47
CA VAL A 34 7.65 -20.18 1.53
C VAL A 34 7.08 -18.81 1.84
N LEU A 35 6.84 -18.52 3.12
CA LEU A 35 6.37 -17.21 3.57
C LEU A 35 7.31 -16.09 3.13
N PHE A 36 8.63 -16.28 3.25
CA PHE A 36 9.62 -15.32 2.77
C PHE A 36 9.45 -15.01 1.28
N ALA A 37 9.34 -16.04 0.43
CA ALA A 37 9.16 -15.85 -1.02
C ALA A 37 7.87 -15.09 -1.35
N VAL A 38 6.75 -15.44 -0.68
CA VAL A 38 5.45 -14.79 -0.88
C VAL A 38 5.48 -13.33 -0.43
N VAL A 39 6.01 -13.06 0.77
CA VAL A 39 6.10 -11.70 1.33
C VAL A 39 7.01 -10.83 0.48
N PHE A 40 8.13 -11.38 -0.02
CA PHE A 40 9.02 -10.66 -0.92
C PHE A 40 8.31 -10.24 -2.21
N LEU A 41 7.62 -11.17 -2.87
CA LEU A 41 6.88 -10.87 -4.10
C LEU A 41 5.76 -9.85 -3.86
N PHE A 42 5.05 -9.96 -2.73
CA PHE A 42 3.98 -9.05 -2.35
C PHE A 42 4.50 -7.64 -2.01
N ALA A 43 5.61 -7.54 -1.27
CA ALA A 43 6.25 -6.27 -0.99
C ALA A 43 6.75 -5.61 -2.27
N TYR A 44 7.35 -6.39 -3.17
CA TYR A 44 7.82 -5.89 -4.47
C TYR A 44 6.69 -5.35 -5.34
N SER A 45 5.57 -6.09 -5.48
CA SER A 45 4.42 -5.61 -6.26
C SER A 45 3.81 -4.34 -5.69
N THR A 46 3.79 -4.23 -4.36
CA THR A 46 3.27 -3.04 -3.66
C THR A 46 4.18 -1.84 -3.91
N LEU A 47 5.51 -2.01 -3.80
CA LEU A 47 6.49 -0.97 -4.10
C LEU A 47 6.35 -0.41 -5.51
N LEU A 48 6.17 -1.28 -6.52
CA LEU A 48 5.98 -0.85 -7.91
C LEU A 48 4.70 -0.03 -8.10
N SER A 49 3.60 -0.45 -7.47
CA SER A 49 2.32 0.25 -7.56
C SER A 49 2.42 1.65 -6.95
N TRP A 50 3.02 1.77 -5.76
CA TRP A 50 3.24 3.05 -5.10
C TRP A 50 4.23 3.95 -5.85
N ALA A 51 5.30 3.39 -6.41
CA ALA A 51 6.23 4.14 -7.26
C ALA A 51 5.49 4.75 -8.46
N TYR A 52 4.64 3.97 -9.12
CA TYR A 52 3.85 4.45 -10.26
C TYR A 52 2.86 5.55 -9.88
N TYR A 53 2.06 5.35 -8.82
CA TYR A 53 1.12 6.37 -8.35
C TYR A 53 1.84 7.65 -7.93
N GLY A 54 2.99 7.50 -7.28
CA GLY A 54 3.87 8.60 -6.91
C GLY A 54 4.37 9.43 -8.09
N VAL A 55 4.88 8.76 -9.14
CA VAL A 55 5.29 9.44 -10.38
C VAL A 55 4.13 10.21 -11.00
N LYS A 56 2.93 9.60 -11.07
CA LYS A 56 1.75 10.27 -11.65
C LYS A 56 1.31 11.48 -10.83
N ALA A 57 1.31 11.39 -9.50
CA ALA A 57 1.02 12.53 -8.63
C ALA A 57 2.09 13.64 -8.78
N PHE A 58 3.37 13.27 -8.85
CA PHE A 58 4.47 14.23 -8.97
C PHE A 58 4.47 14.95 -10.32
N THR A 59 4.32 14.21 -11.42
CA THR A 59 4.25 14.78 -12.78
C THR A 59 2.99 15.64 -12.99
N TYR A 60 1.88 15.33 -12.30
CA TYR A 60 0.69 16.20 -12.29
C TYR A 60 0.96 17.57 -11.65
N LEU A 61 1.76 17.61 -10.57
CA LEU A 61 2.06 18.85 -9.84
C LEU A 61 3.18 19.68 -10.48
N PHE A 62 4.27 19.03 -10.92
CA PHE A 62 5.50 19.70 -11.37
C PHE A 62 5.68 19.69 -12.89
N GLY A 63 4.75 19.10 -13.63
CA GLY A 63 4.80 18.96 -15.08
C GLY A 63 5.36 17.62 -15.53
N ASN A 64 4.87 17.14 -16.68
CA ASN A 64 5.21 15.85 -17.26
C ASN A 64 6.47 15.94 -18.15
N THR A 65 7.65 15.93 -17.52
CA THR A 65 8.94 15.87 -18.20
C THR A 65 9.71 14.62 -17.77
N ASP A 66 10.53 14.07 -18.67
CA ASP A 66 11.37 12.90 -18.37
C ASP A 66 12.32 13.15 -17.19
N PHE A 67 12.77 14.40 -17.04
CA PHE A 67 13.60 14.83 -15.91
C PHE A 67 12.85 14.70 -14.57
N ASN A 68 11.61 15.20 -14.50
CA ASN A 68 10.79 15.12 -13.28
C ASN A 68 10.44 13.68 -12.90
N GLU A 69 10.16 12.84 -13.89
CA GLU A 69 9.92 11.42 -13.66
C GLU A 69 11.17 10.71 -13.10
N MET A 70 12.34 10.96 -13.70
CA MET A 70 13.60 10.39 -13.22
C MET A 70 13.94 10.87 -11.81
N LEU A 71 13.76 12.18 -11.55
CA LEU A 71 13.99 12.78 -10.23
C LEU A 71 13.14 12.10 -9.15
N TYR A 72 11.85 11.89 -9.41
CA TYR A 72 10.97 11.21 -8.47
C TYR A 72 11.41 9.76 -8.21
N LYS A 73 11.78 9.01 -9.26
CA LYS A 73 12.27 7.62 -9.11
C LYS A 73 13.53 7.55 -8.26
N ILE A 74 14.47 8.47 -8.44
CA ILE A 74 15.71 8.56 -7.63
C ILE A 74 15.36 8.83 -6.17
N ILE A 75 14.50 9.82 -5.91
CA ILE A 75 14.02 10.14 -4.55
C ILE A 75 13.36 8.92 -3.93
N PHE A 76 12.44 8.26 -4.64
CA PHE A 76 11.73 7.08 -4.17
C PHE A 76 12.69 5.95 -3.77
N CYS A 77 13.71 5.66 -4.60
CA CYS A 77 14.74 4.68 -4.28
C CYS A 77 15.53 5.02 -3.02
N ILE A 78 15.88 6.29 -2.80
CA ILE A 78 16.56 6.74 -1.58
C ILE A 78 15.65 6.53 -0.36
N PHE A 79 14.36 6.88 -0.47
CA PHE A 79 13.39 6.69 0.60
C PHE A 79 13.13 5.22 0.93
N ILE A 80 13.26 4.28 -0.03
CA ILE A 80 13.21 2.84 0.26
C ILE A 80 14.33 2.44 1.22
N VAL A 81 15.56 2.91 1.00
CA VAL A 81 16.72 2.60 1.86
C VAL A 81 16.51 3.17 3.27
N ILE A 82 15.99 4.40 3.35
CA ILE A 82 15.66 5.04 4.64
C ILE A 82 14.54 4.26 5.35
N GLY A 83 13.47 3.92 4.64
CA GLY A 83 12.33 3.16 5.18
C GLY A 83 12.73 1.78 5.68
N ALA A 84 13.65 1.11 5.00
CA ALA A 84 14.18 -0.20 5.41
C ALA A 84 15.00 -0.15 6.72
N SER A 85 15.52 1.02 7.12
CA SER A 85 16.28 1.21 8.36
C SER A 85 15.46 1.85 9.49
N ALA A 86 14.22 2.28 9.23
CA ALA A 86 13.32 2.85 10.22
C ALA A 86 12.58 1.78 11.03
N LYS A 87 12.12 2.14 12.24
CA LYS A 87 11.26 1.27 13.06
C LYS A 87 9.91 1.07 12.40
N LEU A 88 9.39 -0.16 12.45
CA LEU A 88 8.12 -0.54 11.83
C LEU A 88 6.96 0.34 12.30
N ASP A 89 6.80 0.53 13.62
CA ASP A 89 5.78 1.42 14.20
C ASP A 89 5.81 2.84 13.63
N ASN A 90 7.00 3.43 13.49
CA ASN A 90 7.15 4.78 12.97
C ASN A 90 6.74 4.85 11.49
N VAL A 91 7.09 3.83 10.70
CA VAL A 91 6.73 3.76 9.28
C VAL A 91 5.22 3.59 9.10
N ILE A 92 4.59 2.74 9.94
CA ILE A 92 3.14 2.54 9.93
C ILE A 92 2.44 3.86 10.29
N LEU A 93 2.83 4.50 11.38
CA LEU A 93 2.21 5.76 11.83
C LEU A 93 2.32 6.87 10.78
N LEU A 94 3.49 6.99 10.13
CA LEU A 94 3.71 7.96 9.06
C LEU A 94 2.85 7.64 7.83
N THR A 95 2.77 6.36 7.44
CA THR A 95 1.99 5.92 6.27
C THR A 95 0.50 6.14 6.50
N ASP A 96 -0.02 5.73 7.64
CA ASP A 96 -1.43 5.90 8.00
C ASP A 96 -1.83 7.37 8.03
N SER A 97 -0.99 8.22 8.63
CA SER A 97 -1.21 9.67 8.66
C SER A 97 -1.21 10.28 7.25
N SER A 98 -0.31 9.82 6.38
CA SER A 98 -0.20 10.31 5.00
C SER A 98 -1.41 9.89 4.15
N VAL A 99 -1.83 8.63 4.23
CA VAL A 99 -3.01 8.11 3.52
C VAL A 99 -4.28 8.79 4.02
N PHE A 100 -4.38 9.02 5.33
CA PHE A 100 -5.50 9.76 5.91
C PHE A 100 -5.57 11.19 5.35
N MET A 101 -4.43 11.88 5.27
CA MET A 101 -4.35 13.22 4.68
C MET A 101 -4.76 13.24 3.20
N MET A 102 -4.41 12.20 2.43
CA MET A 102 -4.85 12.05 1.04
C MET A 102 -6.35 11.76 0.91
N ALA A 103 -6.92 11.01 1.86
CA ALA A 103 -8.33 10.62 1.84
C ALA A 103 -9.28 11.82 2.04
N ILE A 104 -8.92 12.79 2.89
CA ILE A 104 -9.76 13.96 3.19
C ILE A 104 -10.17 14.74 1.92
N PRO A 105 -9.25 15.29 1.11
CA PRO A 105 -9.62 16.04 -0.08
C PRO A 105 -10.31 15.15 -1.13
N ASN A 106 -9.94 13.87 -1.22
CA ASN A 106 -10.57 12.92 -2.14
C ASN A 106 -12.06 12.71 -1.80
N LEU A 107 -12.37 12.48 -0.53
CA LEU A 107 -13.74 12.29 -0.05
C LEU A 107 -14.60 13.53 -0.25
N ILE A 108 -14.05 14.73 0.00
CA ILE A 108 -14.74 16.00 -0.26
C ILE A 108 -15.06 16.13 -1.75
N GLY A 109 -14.07 15.88 -2.63
CA GLY A 109 -14.26 15.92 -4.07
C GLY A 109 -15.30 14.91 -4.55
N LEU A 110 -15.26 13.68 -4.04
CA LEU A 110 -16.23 12.64 -4.38
C LEU A 110 -17.66 13.03 -3.95
N TYR A 111 -17.82 13.61 -2.77
CA TYR A 111 -19.13 14.07 -2.30
C TYR A 111 -19.70 15.18 -3.19
N MET A 112 -18.86 16.14 -3.60
CA MET A 112 -19.27 17.20 -4.53
C MET A 112 -19.61 16.68 -5.93
N LEU A 113 -18.89 15.65 -6.41
CA LEU A 113 -19.08 15.04 -7.72
C LEU A 113 -20.14 13.92 -7.74
N ALA A 114 -20.61 13.47 -6.57
CA ALA A 114 -21.63 12.43 -6.43
C ALA A 114 -22.89 12.62 -7.31
N PRO A 115 -23.50 13.83 -7.44
CA PRO A 115 -24.65 14.01 -8.32
C PRO A 115 -24.33 13.81 -9.81
N ILE A 116 -23.13 14.20 -10.25
CA ILE A 116 -22.67 14.02 -11.64
C ILE A 116 -22.43 12.54 -11.89
N LEU A 117 -21.71 11.86 -10.99
CA LEU A 117 -21.46 10.43 -11.07
C LEU A 117 -22.76 9.61 -11.15
N LYS A 118 -23.78 10.00 -10.35
CA LYS A 118 -25.09 9.35 -10.38
C LYS A 118 -25.78 9.48 -11.74
N LYS A 119 -25.65 10.64 -12.41
CA LYS A 119 -26.19 10.86 -13.76
C LYS A 119 -25.47 9.99 -14.78
N ASP A 120 -24.14 9.96 -14.74
CA ASP A 120 -23.32 9.19 -15.68
C ASP A 120 -23.52 7.68 -15.51
N LEU A 121 -23.62 7.20 -14.26
CA LEU A 121 -23.94 5.80 -13.95
C LEU A 121 -25.30 5.39 -14.53
N LYS A 122 -26.32 6.25 -14.40
CA LYS A 122 -27.65 5.98 -14.95
C LYS A 122 -27.61 5.88 -16.47
N ALA A 123 -26.93 6.83 -17.14
CA ALA A 123 -26.78 6.81 -18.59
C ALA A 123 -26.00 5.58 -19.08
N TYR A 124 -24.96 5.16 -18.35
CA TYR A 124 -24.22 3.94 -18.66
C TYR A 124 -25.08 2.68 -18.50
N ALA A 125 -25.86 2.58 -17.41
CA ALA A 125 -26.75 1.45 -17.16
C ALA A 125 -27.87 1.34 -18.21
N GLU A 126 -28.39 2.46 -18.70
CA GLU A 126 -29.37 2.47 -19.79
C GLU A 126 -28.76 1.97 -21.11
N LYS A 127 -27.53 2.39 -21.44
CA LYS A 127 -26.80 1.89 -22.61
C LYS A 127 -26.52 0.38 -22.53
N LEU A 128 -26.11 -0.10 -21.36
CA LEU A 128 -25.81 -1.53 -21.15
C LEU A 128 -27.07 -2.40 -21.33
N LYS A 129 -28.25 -1.92 -20.95
CA LYS A 129 -29.53 -2.64 -21.13
C LYS A 129 -30.06 -2.61 -22.56
N ALA A 130 -29.61 -1.65 -23.36
CA ALA A 130 -30.00 -1.50 -24.77
C ALA A 130 -29.10 -2.27 -25.74
N ALA A 131 -27.96 -2.80 -25.27
CA ALA A 131 -27.04 -3.68 -25.99
C ALA A 131 -27.35 -5.15 -25.71
#